data_AF-A0A345IRW5-F1
#
_entry.id   AF-A0A345IRW5-F1
#
_cell.length_a   1.000
_cell.length_b   1.000
_cell.length_c   1.000
_cell.angle_alpha   90.00
_cell.angle_beta   90.00
_cell.angle_gamma   90.00
#
_symmetry.space_group_name_H-M   'P 1'
#
loop_
_entity.id
_entity.type
_entity.pdbx_description
1 polymer ?
#
loop_
_entity_poly.entity_id
_entity_poly.type
_entity_poly.pdbx_seq_one_letter_code
_entity_poly.pdbx_strand_id
1 'polypeptide(L)'
;MPQISRSALVPFSAEQMYQLVNDVHSYPDFLPGCTGSRVLNATSNEMTAAVDVAKAGISKTFTTRNTLLDNQSINMQLVDGPFRKLMGGWQFTPLSEEACKVELHLDFEFTNKLIELAFGKVFKELAGNMVQAFTQRAKEVYSV
;
A
#
# COMPACT_ATOMS: atom_id res chain seq x y z
N MET A 1 3.00 2.23 -19.44
CA MET A 1 2.76 2.73 -18.07
C MET A 1 3.72 1.99 -17.15
N PRO A 2 4.44 2.68 -16.24
CA PRO A 2 5.22 2.01 -15.21
C PRO A 2 4.33 1.09 -14.36
N GLN A 3 4.84 -0.11 -14.07
CA GLN A 3 4.19 -1.08 -13.20
C GLN A 3 5.11 -1.44 -12.04
N ILE A 4 4.52 -1.65 -10.86
CA ILE A 4 5.21 -2.25 -9.72
C ILE A 4 4.46 -3.53 -9.37
N SER A 5 5.17 -4.65 -9.43
CA SER A 5 4.69 -5.94 -8.93
C SER A 5 5.66 -6.45 -7.88
N ARG A 6 5.15 -6.77 -6.70
CA ARG A 6 5.89 -7.38 -5.59
C ARG A 6 5.07 -8.49 -4.97
N SER A 7 5.73 -9.53 -4.50
CA SER A 7 5.08 -10.60 -3.77
C SER A 7 6.02 -11.24 -2.75
N ALA A 8 5.43 -11.87 -1.74
CA ALA A 8 6.14 -12.66 -0.75
C ALA A 8 5.27 -13.84 -0.30
N LEU A 9 5.92 -14.96 0.02
CA LEU A 9 5.30 -16.04 0.78
C LEU A 9 5.62 -15.80 2.25
N VAL A 10 4.61 -15.79 3.10
CA VAL A 10 4.78 -15.43 4.51
C VAL A 10 4.12 -16.48 5.42
N PRO A 11 4.71 -16.78 6.59
CA PRO A 11 4.15 -17.68 7.58
C PRO A 11 3.11 -16.95 8.46
N PHE A 12 2.17 -16.27 7.80
CA PHE A 12 1.04 -15.59 8.43
C PHE A 12 -0.21 -15.84 7.59
N SER A 13 -1.37 -15.92 8.23
CA SER A 13 -2.63 -16.16 7.53
C SER A 13 -2.98 -15.00 6.58
N ALA A 14 -3.83 -15.29 5.60
CA ALA A 14 -4.33 -14.25 4.68
C ALA A 14 -5.08 -13.14 5.44
N GLU A 15 -5.80 -13.50 6.50
CA GLU A 15 -6.49 -12.55 7.38
C GLU A 15 -5.51 -11.64 8.12
N GLN A 16 -4.47 -12.21 8.75
CA GLN A 16 -3.44 -11.42 9.44
C GLN A 16 -2.80 -10.38 8.51
N MET A 17 -2.42 -10.80 7.30
CA MET A 17 -1.82 -9.89 6.32
C MET A 17 -2.81 -8.87 5.77
N TYR A 18 -4.06 -9.27 5.53
CA TYR A 18 -5.12 -8.35 5.12
C TYR A 18 -5.36 -7.27 6.17
N GLN A 19 -5.47 -7.64 7.45
CA GLN A 19 -5.72 -6.68 8.53
C GLN A 19 -4.57 -5.67 8.67
N LEU A 20 -3.32 -6.11 8.57
CA LEU A 20 -2.17 -5.19 8.59
C LEU A 20 -2.20 -4.19 7.43
N VAL A 21 -2.50 -4.66 6.21
CA VAL A 21 -2.58 -3.78 5.04
C VAL A 21 -3.83 -2.89 5.11
N ASN A 22 -4.94 -3.35 5.67
CA ASN A 22 -6.13 -2.53 5.81
C ASN A 22 -6.01 -1.49 6.95
N ASP A 23 -5.08 -1.67 7.88
CA ASP A 23 -4.77 -0.71 8.95
C ASP A 23 -3.90 0.46 8.44
N VAL A 24 -4.53 1.33 7.65
CA VAL A 24 -3.89 2.51 7.06
C VAL A 24 -3.26 3.42 8.12
N HIS A 25 -3.84 3.56 9.31
CA HIS A 25 -3.37 4.51 10.33
C HIS A 25 -1.95 4.20 10.82
N SER A 26 -1.56 2.92 10.84
CA SER A 26 -0.26 2.47 11.33
C SER A 26 0.88 2.64 10.32
N TYR A 27 0.58 3.01 9.07
CA TYR A 27 1.58 3.09 7.99
C TYR A 27 2.83 3.94 8.33
N PRO A 28 2.74 5.11 8.98
CA PRO A 28 3.90 5.96 9.27
C PRO A 28 4.89 5.30 10.25
N ASP A 29 4.43 4.32 11.02
CA ASP A 29 5.25 3.65 12.04
C ASP A 29 6.30 2.73 11.40
N PHE A 30 6.06 2.22 10.19
CA PHE A 30 6.90 1.19 9.58
C PHE A 30 7.14 1.33 8.07
N LEU A 31 6.36 2.12 7.33
CA LEU A 31 6.57 2.28 5.89
C LEU A 31 7.65 3.33 5.57
N PRO A 32 8.73 2.96 4.86
CA PRO A 32 9.80 3.90 4.53
C PRO A 32 9.30 5.06 3.68
N GLY A 33 9.49 6.29 4.17
CA GLY A 33 9.08 7.51 3.46
C GLY A 33 7.60 7.85 3.59
N CYS A 34 6.80 7.05 4.29
CA CYS A 34 5.47 7.45 4.74
C CYS A 34 5.61 8.33 5.99
N THR A 35 5.16 9.57 5.92
CA THR A 35 5.22 10.52 7.05
C THR A 35 3.87 10.77 7.70
N GLY A 36 2.81 10.20 7.13
CA GLY A 36 1.45 10.37 7.59
C GLY A 36 0.50 9.50 6.78
N SER A 37 -0.57 9.07 7.41
CA SER A 37 -1.66 8.37 6.74
C SER A 37 -2.95 8.57 7.53
N ARG A 38 -4.09 8.49 6.84
CA ARG A 38 -5.41 8.73 7.45
C ARG A 38 -6.52 8.12 6.62
N VAL A 39 -7.53 7.60 7.30
CA VAL A 39 -8.81 7.22 6.68
C VAL A 39 -9.70 8.47 6.62
N LEU A 40 -10.21 8.78 5.42
CA LEU A 40 -11.11 9.91 5.18
C LEU A 40 -12.58 9.50 5.26
N ASN A 41 -12.87 8.26 4.84
CA ASN A 41 -14.19 7.65 4.92
C ASN A 41 -14.05 6.12 4.89
N ALA A 42 -14.93 5.38 5.55
CA ALA A 42 -14.94 3.93 5.53
C ALA A 42 -16.36 3.36 5.69
N THR A 43 -16.64 2.30 4.94
CA THR A 43 -17.77 1.39 5.07
C THR A 43 -17.24 -0.03 5.26
N SER A 44 -18.12 -1.04 5.26
CA SER A 44 -17.69 -2.45 5.31
C SER A 44 -16.96 -2.92 4.05
N ASN A 45 -17.22 -2.31 2.89
CA ASN A 45 -16.69 -2.76 1.60
C ASN A 45 -15.88 -1.68 0.85
N GLU A 46 -15.74 -0.49 1.41
CA GLU A 46 -14.98 0.60 0.81
C GLU A 46 -14.23 1.42 1.86
N MET A 47 -13.04 1.89 1.53
CA MET A 47 -12.28 2.85 2.32
C MET A 47 -11.66 3.91 1.43
N THR A 48 -11.85 5.19 1.75
CA THR A 48 -11.06 6.28 1.15
C THR A 48 -9.95 6.65 2.12
N ALA A 49 -8.69 6.56 1.68
CA ALA A 49 -7.51 6.75 2.51
C ALA A 49 -6.47 7.64 1.83
N ALA A 50 -5.77 8.45 2.62
CA ALA A 50 -4.67 9.30 2.17
C ALA A 50 -3.35 8.85 2.80
N VAL A 51 -2.27 8.92 2.01
CA VAL A 51 -0.89 8.63 2.42
C VAL A 51 -0.01 9.82 2.06
N ASP A 52 0.68 10.36 3.06
CA ASP A 52 1.67 11.42 2.92
C ASP A 52 3.05 10.78 2.77
N VAL A 53 3.75 11.17 1.71
CA VAL A 53 5.07 10.64 1.36
C VAL A 53 6.06 11.78 1.31
N ALA A 54 7.15 11.66 2.07
CA ALA A 54 8.20 12.66 2.08
C ALA A 54 9.61 12.07 2.13
N LYS A 55 10.53 12.72 1.42
CA LYS A 55 11.97 12.42 1.45
C LYS A 55 12.75 13.61 0.92
N ALA A 56 13.84 13.98 1.62
CA ALA A 56 14.81 14.99 1.18
C ALA A 56 14.18 16.31 0.68
N GLY A 57 13.24 16.89 1.45
CA GLY A 57 12.58 18.16 1.12
C GLY A 57 11.44 18.06 0.11
N ILE A 58 11.19 16.89 -0.48
CA ILE A 58 9.99 16.62 -1.29
C ILE A 58 8.91 16.05 -0.37
N SER A 59 7.68 16.58 -0.48
CA SER A 59 6.50 16.04 0.20
C SER A 59 5.28 16.10 -0.74
N LYS A 60 4.56 14.98 -0.84
CA LYS A 60 3.29 14.87 -1.57
C LYS A 60 2.35 13.91 -0.85
N THR A 61 1.06 14.12 -1.03
CA THR A 61 0.00 13.22 -0.59
C THR A 61 -0.64 12.58 -1.81
N PHE A 62 -1.05 11.32 -1.68
CA PHE A 62 -1.99 10.71 -2.61
C PHE A 62 -3.13 10.06 -1.83
N THR A 63 -4.32 10.06 -2.44
CA THR A 63 -5.55 9.53 -1.88
C THR A 63 -6.10 8.46 -2.81
N THR A 64 -6.48 7.32 -2.25
CA THR A 64 -7.14 6.25 -2.99
C THR A 64 -8.51 5.91 -2.39
N ARG A 65 -9.42 5.48 -3.26
CA ARG A 65 -10.63 4.75 -2.91
C ARG A 65 -10.32 3.26 -3.07
N ASN A 66 -10.53 2.52 -2.00
CA ASN A 66 -10.19 1.13 -1.87
C ASN A 66 -11.49 0.32 -1.80
N THR A 67 -11.71 -0.58 -2.75
CA THR A 67 -12.78 -1.60 -2.66
C THR A 67 -12.23 -2.81 -1.92
N LEU A 68 -12.92 -3.20 -0.85
CA LEU A 68 -12.48 -4.21 0.09
C LEU A 68 -13.22 -5.53 -0.16
N LEU A 69 -12.48 -6.61 -0.33
CA LEU A 69 -13.00 -7.96 -0.24
C LEU A 69 -12.29 -8.66 0.92
N ASP A 70 -13.01 -8.86 2.02
CA ASP A 70 -12.48 -9.34 3.29
C ASP A 70 -11.54 -10.53 3.12
N ASN A 71 -10.34 -10.38 3.71
CA ASN A 71 -9.27 -11.38 3.75
C ASN A 71 -8.79 -11.87 2.37
N GLN A 72 -9.17 -11.21 1.27
CA GLN A 72 -8.87 -11.63 -0.10
C GLN A 72 -8.18 -10.55 -0.91
N SER A 73 -8.74 -9.33 -0.98
CA SER A 73 -8.13 -8.26 -1.79
C SER A 73 -8.51 -6.85 -1.34
N ILE A 74 -7.65 -5.90 -1.71
CA ILE A 74 -7.87 -4.45 -1.54
C ILE A 74 -7.58 -3.81 -2.89
N ASN A 75 -8.62 -3.42 -3.63
CA ASN A 75 -8.49 -2.81 -4.95
C ASN A 75 -8.47 -1.29 -4.82
N MET A 76 -7.36 -0.68 -5.21
CA MET A 76 -7.08 0.74 -5.05
C MET A 76 -7.32 1.50 -6.35
N GLN A 77 -7.98 2.65 -6.25
CA GLN A 77 -8.18 3.59 -7.35
C GLN A 77 -7.87 5.02 -6.90
N LEU A 78 -7.17 5.79 -7.74
CA LEU A 78 -6.84 7.19 -7.47
C LEU A 78 -8.09 8.04 -7.23
N VAL A 79 -8.07 8.83 -6.16
CA VAL A 79 -9.01 9.92 -5.90
C VAL A 79 -8.32 11.27 -6.13
N ASP A 80 -7.13 11.45 -5.56
CA ASP A 80 -6.35 12.69 -5.67
C ASP A 80 -4.85 12.41 -5.49
N GLY A 81 -3.99 13.27 -6.01
CA GLY A 81 -2.54 13.20 -5.80
C GLY A 81 -1.70 13.58 -7.02
N PRO A 82 -0.37 13.36 -6.98
CA PRO A 82 0.57 13.73 -8.04
C PRO A 82 0.50 12.81 -9.28
N PHE A 83 -0.62 12.12 -9.49
CA PHE A 83 -0.81 11.12 -10.52
C PHE A 83 -1.94 11.52 -11.45
N ARG A 84 -1.80 11.21 -12.74
CA ARG A 84 -2.93 11.14 -13.66
C ARG A 84 -3.72 9.84 -13.46
N LYS A 85 -3.01 8.76 -13.12
CA LYS A 85 -3.58 7.45 -12.85
C LYS A 85 -2.76 6.76 -11.77
N LEU A 86 -3.46 6.13 -10.83
CA LEU A 86 -2.92 5.17 -9.87
C LEU A 86 -4.02 4.14 -9.64
N MET A 87 -3.74 2.89 -9.95
CA MET A 87 -4.67 1.79 -9.72
C MET A 87 -3.91 0.49 -9.45
N GLY A 88 -4.64 -0.53 -9.02
CA GLY A 88 -4.09 -1.83 -8.70
C GLY A 88 -4.56 -2.25 -7.33
N GLY A 89 -3.72 -2.92 -6.55
CA GLY A 89 -4.12 -3.32 -5.22
C GLY A 89 -3.33 -4.48 -4.66
N TRP A 90 -3.87 -4.99 -3.56
CA TRP A 90 -3.35 -6.12 -2.82
C TRP A 90 -4.17 -7.37 -3.08
N GLN A 91 -3.49 -8.50 -3.18
CA GLN A 91 -4.09 -9.82 -3.19
C GLN A 91 -3.47 -10.68 -2.09
N PHE A 92 -4.32 -11.37 -1.34
CA PHE A 92 -3.94 -12.32 -0.30
C PHE A 92 -4.43 -13.70 -0.73
N THR A 93 -3.50 -14.61 -1.00
CA THR A 93 -3.82 -15.98 -1.44
C THR A 93 -3.44 -16.96 -0.33
N PRO A 94 -4.41 -17.60 0.35
CA PRO A 94 -4.13 -18.62 1.35
C PRO A 94 -3.31 -19.77 0.76
N LEU A 95 -2.30 -20.23 1.51
CA LEU A 95 -1.51 -21.43 1.20
C LEU A 95 -1.74 -22.53 2.24
N SER A 96 -2.02 -22.13 3.48
CA SER A 96 -2.54 -22.94 4.58
C SER A 96 -3.30 -22.03 5.56
N GLU A 97 -3.73 -22.56 6.71
CA GLU A 97 -4.35 -21.74 7.77
C GLU A 97 -3.37 -20.69 8.34
N GLU A 98 -2.08 -20.98 8.34
CA GLU A 98 -1.03 -20.14 8.94
C GLU A 98 -0.06 -19.54 7.91
N ALA A 99 -0.33 -19.66 6.61
CA ALA A 99 0.54 -19.12 5.56
C ALA A 99 -0.24 -18.59 4.37
N CYS A 100 0.27 -17.52 3.77
CA CYS A 100 -0.29 -16.95 2.55
C CYS A 100 0.78 -16.39 1.61
N LYS A 101 0.37 -16.17 0.36
CA LYS A 101 1.08 -15.32 -0.59
C LYS A 101 0.44 -13.93 -0.57
N VAL A 102 1.25 -12.90 -0.32
CA VAL A 102 0.85 -11.50 -0.38
C VAL A 102 1.40 -10.90 -1.66
N GLU A 103 0.56 -10.20 -2.42
CA GLU A 103 0.94 -9.58 -3.68
C GLU A 103 0.47 -8.14 -3.72
N LEU A 104 1.33 -7.26 -4.23
CA LEU A 104 1.01 -5.87 -4.57
C LEU A 104 1.25 -5.68 -6.06
N HIS A 105 0.22 -5.22 -6.76
CA HIS A 105 0.32 -4.77 -8.14
C HIS A 105 -0.14 -3.32 -8.26
N LEU A 106 0.66 -2.44 -8.84
CA LEU A 106 0.31 -1.04 -9.06
C LEU A 106 0.65 -0.60 -10.48
N ASP A 107 -0.33 0.02 -11.13
CA ASP A 107 -0.19 0.77 -12.38
C ASP A 107 -0.31 2.27 -12.08
N PHE A 108 0.66 3.06 -12.53
CA PHE A 108 0.61 4.50 -12.30
C PHE A 108 1.13 5.33 -13.47
N GLU A 109 0.72 6.60 -13.50
CA GLU A 109 1.15 7.63 -14.43
C GLU A 109 1.20 8.96 -13.67
N PHE A 110 2.35 9.65 -13.65
CA PHE A 110 2.46 10.98 -13.05
C PHE A 110 1.78 12.04 -13.92
N THR A 111 1.31 13.12 -13.31
CA THR A 111 0.63 14.21 -14.04
C THR A 111 1.53 14.88 -15.09
N ASN A 112 2.85 14.95 -14.85
CA ASN A 112 3.84 15.41 -15.82
C ASN A 112 5.27 14.96 -15.43
N LYS A 113 6.23 15.19 -16.35
CA LYS A 113 7.66 14.83 -16.15
C LYS A 113 8.33 15.54 -14.98
N LEU A 114 7.95 16.78 -14.66
CA LEU A 114 8.53 17.52 -13.54
C LEU A 114 8.17 16.85 -12.21
N ILE A 115 6.90 16.45 -12.06
CA ILE A 115 6.42 15.70 -10.90
C ILE A 115 7.11 14.34 -10.81
N GLU A 116 7.29 13.63 -11.93
CA GLU A 116 8.04 12.38 -11.93
C GLU A 116 9.48 12.56 -11.45
N LEU A 117 10.18 13.60 -11.91
CA LEU A 117 11.56 13.88 -11.49
C LEU A 117 11.66 14.25 -10.01
N ALA A 118 10.71 15.03 -9.50
CA ALA A 118 10.70 15.47 -8.11
C ALA A 118 10.25 14.36 -7.14
N PHE A 119 9.17 13.65 -7.46
CA PHE A 119 8.49 12.73 -6.53
C PHE A 119 8.65 11.25 -6.89
N GLY A 120 8.97 10.94 -8.15
CA GLY A 120 8.92 9.57 -8.66
C GLY A 120 9.88 8.61 -7.96
N LYS A 121 11.06 9.08 -7.53
CA LYS A 121 12.03 8.23 -6.81
C LYS A 121 11.48 7.78 -5.45
N VAL A 122 11.00 8.72 -4.62
CA VAL A 122 10.48 8.37 -3.28
C VAL A 122 9.22 7.51 -3.37
N PHE A 123 8.34 7.77 -4.33
CA PHE A 123 7.17 6.92 -4.55
C PHE A 123 7.54 5.50 -4.97
N LYS A 124 8.44 5.35 -5.95
CA LYS A 124 8.89 4.04 -6.43
C LYS A 124 9.61 3.25 -5.32
N GLU A 125 10.36 3.93 -4.45
CA GLU A 125 10.98 3.32 -3.28
C GLU A 125 9.93 2.87 -2.24
N LEU A 126 8.97 3.72 -1.88
CA LEU A 126 7.88 3.36 -0.96
C LEU A 126 7.12 2.13 -1.49
N ALA A 127 6.57 2.22 -2.70
CA ALA A 127 5.77 1.15 -3.32
C ALA A 127 6.60 -0.12 -3.55
N GLY A 128 7.88 0.02 -3.92
CA GLY A 128 8.78 -1.11 -4.13
C GLY A 128 9.13 -1.88 -2.86
N ASN A 129 9.03 -1.23 -1.69
CA ASN A 129 9.36 -1.80 -0.38
C ASN A 129 8.13 -2.23 0.43
N MET A 130 6.91 -1.89 -0.01
CA MET A 130 5.68 -2.13 0.74
C MET A 130 5.53 -3.60 1.19
N VAL A 131 5.58 -4.57 0.27
CA VAL A 131 5.43 -6.00 0.62
C VAL A 131 6.43 -6.45 1.68
N GLN A 132 7.69 -6.02 1.56
CA GLN A 132 8.73 -6.35 2.54
C GLN A 132 8.45 -5.70 3.90
N ALA A 133 8.04 -4.43 3.91
CA ALA A 133 7.73 -3.69 5.13
C ALA A 133 6.54 -4.33 5.88
N PHE A 134 5.47 -4.72 5.18
CA PHE A 134 4.35 -5.44 5.78
C PHE A 134 4.74 -6.84 6.28
N THR A 135 5.60 -7.55 5.55
CA THR A 135 6.12 -8.85 6.00
C THR A 135 6.91 -8.70 7.31
N GLN A 136 7.69 -7.62 7.44
CA GLN A 136 8.42 -7.33 8.66
C GLN A 136 7.48 -6.91 9.79
N ARG A 137 6.49 -6.06 9.50
CA ARG A 137 5.48 -5.63 10.46
C ARG A 137 4.68 -6.81 11.02
N ALA A 138 4.36 -7.80 10.19
CA ALA A 138 3.68 -9.01 10.64
C ALA A 138 4.46 -9.80 11.69
N LYS A 139 5.80 -9.84 11.59
CA LYS A 139 6.64 -10.45 12.63
C LYS A 139 6.55 -9.69 13.95
N GLU A 140 6.55 -8.36 13.90
CA GLU A 140 6.45 -7.52 15.10
C GLU A 140 5.10 -7.63 15.80
N VAL A 141 4.02 -7.83 15.03
CA VAL A 141 2.65 -7.84 15.56
C VAL A 141 2.19 -9.24 15.97
N TYR A 142 2.61 -10.28 15.24
CA TYR A 142 2.06 -11.64 15.41
C TYR A 142 3.05 -12.69 15.90
N SER A 143 4.36 -12.44 15.84
CA SER A 143 5.32 -13.38 16.44
C SER A 143 5.40 -13.14 17.94
N VAL A 144 4.99 -14.15 18.71
CA VAL A 144 5.17 -14.24 20.17
C VAL A 144 6.53 -14.83 20.49
#